data_AF-W0E204-F1
#
_entry.id   AF-W0E204-F1
#
_cell.length_a   1.000
_cell.length_b   1.000
_cell.length_c   1.000
_cell.angle_alpha   90.00
_cell.angle_beta   90.00
_cell.angle_gamma   90.00
#
_symmetry.space_group_name_H-M   'P 1'
#
loop_
_entity.id
_entity.type
_entity.pdbx_description
1 polymer ?
#
loop_
_entity_poly.entity_id
_entity_poly.type
_entity_poly.pdbx_seq_one_letter_code
_entity_poly.pdbx_strand_id
1 'polypeptide(L)'
;MHDRSRTGASGAIVLMLVLTLGSAAAWGRAPSAALWGYGVKPCGEFLMVAPGAEAPPALADSEYLHYREWLAGLISGLNLATGGDVLRGAELDAALARVQAYCEDDPRQDFFNAALRLLRALQKGQQSDS
;
A
#
# COMPACT_ATOMS: atom_id res chain seq x y z
N MET A 1 -38.89 -69.22 6.32
CA MET A 1 -38.02 -69.77 5.26
C MET A 1 -37.42 -68.59 4.50
N HIS A 2 -36.11 -68.31 4.70
CA HIS A 2 -35.19 -67.42 3.92
C HIS A 2 -35.64 -65.93 3.79
N ASP A 3 -34.82 -64.88 3.80
CA ASP A 3 -33.49 -64.62 3.26
C ASP A 3 -33.01 -63.28 3.92
N ARG A 4 -31.87 -63.20 4.62
CA ARG A 4 -30.49 -62.93 4.17
C ARG A 4 -30.12 -61.43 4.05
N SER A 5 -28.94 -61.15 4.60
CA SER A 5 -27.99 -60.10 4.21
C SER A 5 -28.37 -58.62 4.36
N ARG A 6 -27.79 -57.96 5.38
CA ARG A 6 -27.42 -56.53 5.30
C ARG A 6 -26.27 -56.17 6.25
N THR A 7 -25.14 -56.85 6.11
CA THR A 7 -23.83 -56.41 6.62
C THR A 7 -23.01 -55.93 5.43
N GLY A 8 -23.00 -54.63 5.16
CA GLY A 8 -22.20 -54.11 4.03
C GLY A 8 -22.20 -52.59 3.82
N ALA A 9 -23.04 -51.82 4.52
CA ALA A 9 -23.17 -50.39 4.23
C ALA A 9 -22.32 -49.47 5.13
N SER A 10 -21.80 -49.95 6.27
CA SER A 10 -21.20 -49.07 7.29
C SER A 10 -19.73 -48.72 7.08
N GLY A 11 -18.98 -49.48 6.27
CA GLY A 11 -17.54 -49.25 6.06
C GLY A 11 -17.22 -48.16 5.04
N ALA A 12 -18.05 -48.00 4.00
CA ALA A 12 -17.76 -47.11 2.88
C ALA A 12 -17.98 -45.62 3.21
N ILE A 13 -18.88 -45.31 4.14
CA ILE A 13 -19.27 -43.92 4.46
C ILE A 13 -18.18 -43.22 5.30
N VAL A 14 -17.51 -43.95 6.21
CA VAL A 14 -16.44 -43.38 7.04
C VAL A 14 -15.19 -43.06 6.21
N LEU A 15 -14.88 -43.89 5.21
CA LEU A 15 -13.73 -43.67 4.34
C LEU A 15 -13.91 -42.44 3.43
N MET A 16 -15.13 -42.17 2.96
CA MET A 16 -15.43 -40.99 2.12
C MET A 16 -15.34 -39.66 2.88
N LEU A 17 -15.58 -39.65 4.19
CA LEU A 17 -15.52 -38.42 5.01
C LEU A 17 -14.08 -38.00 5.36
N VAL A 18 -13.13 -38.93 5.40
CA VAL A 18 -11.72 -38.63 5.70
C VAL A 18 -10.99 -38.03 4.48
N LEU A 19 -11.43 -38.38 3.27
CA LEU A 19 -10.81 -37.90 2.02
C LEU A 19 -11.18 -36.45 1.63
N THR A 20 -12.22 -35.86 2.22
CA THR A 20 -12.61 -34.46 1.93
C THR A 20 -11.97 -33.44 2.86
N LEU A 21 -11.42 -33.84 4.01
CA LEU A 21 -10.73 -32.93 4.94
C LEU A 21 -9.25 -32.71 4.61
N GLY A 22 -8.66 -33.48 3.69
CA GLY A 22 -7.23 -33.40 3.34
C GLY A 22 -6.84 -32.27 2.38
N SER A 23 -7.81 -31.59 1.75
CA SER A 23 -7.53 -30.66 0.63
C SER A 23 -7.41 -29.18 1.03
N ALA A 24 -7.53 -28.84 2.31
CA ALA A 24 -7.58 -27.44 2.76
C ALA A 24 -6.21 -26.82 3.13
N ALA A 25 -5.11 -27.57 3.09
CA ALA A 25 -3.83 -27.11 3.65
C ALA A 25 -2.81 -26.55 2.64
N ALA A 26 -3.21 -26.30 1.39
CA ALA A 26 -2.31 -25.74 0.37
C ALA A 26 -2.81 -24.40 -0.18
N TRP A 27 -3.28 -23.51 0.69
CA TRP A 27 -3.21 -22.08 0.37
C TRP A 27 -1.76 -21.63 0.55
N GLY A 28 -0.92 -21.98 -0.43
CA GLY A 28 0.33 -21.26 -0.63
C GLY A 28 -0.03 -19.78 -0.77
N ARG A 29 0.61 -18.91 0.02
CA ARG A 29 0.48 -17.46 -0.13
C ARG A 29 0.82 -17.14 -1.57
N ALA A 30 -0.18 -16.76 -2.38
CA ALA A 30 0.09 -16.29 -3.73
C ALA A 30 1.18 -15.20 -3.60
N PRO A 31 2.24 -15.24 -4.43
CA PRO A 31 3.27 -14.21 -4.37
C PRO A 31 2.57 -12.86 -4.47
N SER A 32 2.85 -11.97 -3.51
CA SER A 32 2.34 -10.60 -3.56
C SER A 32 2.68 -10.02 -4.92
N ALA A 33 1.70 -9.45 -5.61
CA ALA A 33 1.92 -8.82 -6.90
C ALA A 33 3.15 -7.90 -6.80
N ALA A 34 4.08 -8.02 -7.75
CA ALA A 34 5.22 -7.12 -7.81
C ALA A 34 4.68 -5.69 -7.98
N LEU A 35 4.97 -4.84 -7.01
CA LEU A 35 4.61 -3.43 -7.04
C LEU A 35 5.76 -2.66 -7.70
N TRP A 36 5.42 -1.75 -8.60
CA TRP A 36 6.37 -0.95 -9.36
C TRP A 36 6.11 0.53 -9.13
N GLY A 37 7.16 1.34 -9.28
CA GLY A 37 7.09 2.81 -9.19
C GLY A 37 7.77 3.37 -7.95
N TYR A 38 7.88 4.70 -7.92
CA TYR A 38 8.64 5.42 -6.89
C TYR A 38 7.99 5.37 -5.51
N GLY A 39 6.67 5.14 -5.43
CA GLY A 39 5.97 4.97 -4.16
C GLY A 39 6.44 3.82 -3.29
N VAL A 40 6.95 2.73 -3.89
CA VAL A 40 7.40 1.55 -3.14
C VAL A 40 8.90 1.54 -2.85
N LYS A 41 9.63 2.56 -3.31
CA LYS A 41 11.04 2.75 -2.95
C LYS A 41 11.15 3.22 -1.49
N PRO A 42 12.19 2.80 -0.76
CA PRO A 42 12.42 3.23 0.60
C PRO A 42 12.67 4.75 0.65
N CYS A 43 12.19 5.40 1.71
CA CYS A 43 12.41 6.82 1.98
C CYS A 43 13.90 7.19 1.95
N GLY A 44 14.81 6.31 2.37
CA GLY A 44 16.24 6.54 2.27
C GLY A 44 16.74 6.85 0.85
N GLU A 45 16.17 6.22 -0.18
CA GLU A 45 16.52 6.53 -1.58
C GLU A 45 16.02 7.92 -1.99
N PHE A 46 14.83 8.33 -1.52
CA PHE A 46 14.34 9.69 -1.74
C PHE A 46 15.22 10.73 -1.04
N LEU A 47 15.62 10.49 0.20
CA LEU A 47 16.47 11.42 0.98
C LEU A 47 17.85 11.64 0.34
N MET A 48 18.37 10.67 -0.41
CA MET A 48 19.64 10.83 -1.13
C MET A 48 19.55 11.81 -2.31
N VAL A 49 18.36 11.98 -2.88
CA VAL A 49 18.13 12.80 -4.09
C VAL A 49 17.32 14.06 -3.79
N ALA A 50 16.73 14.15 -2.60
CA ALA A 50 15.96 15.31 -2.17
C ALA A 50 16.84 16.56 -2.07
N PRO A 51 16.37 17.71 -2.58
CA PRO A 51 17.09 18.96 -2.42
C PRO A 51 17.19 19.31 -0.93
N GLY A 52 18.33 19.87 -0.53
CA GLY A 52 18.45 20.51 0.78
C GLY A 52 17.47 21.68 0.90
N ALA A 53 17.17 22.11 2.13
CA ALA A 53 16.16 23.14 2.41
C ALA A 53 16.37 24.49 1.67
N GLU A 54 17.59 24.77 1.20
CA GLU A 54 17.93 26.00 0.48
C GLU A 54 18.16 25.81 -1.03
N ALA A 55 18.05 24.58 -1.54
CA ALA A 55 18.31 24.30 -2.95
C ALA A 55 17.08 24.58 -3.84
N PRO A 56 17.22 25.35 -4.94
CA PRO A 56 16.13 25.56 -5.89
C PRO A 56 15.70 24.23 -6.53
N PRO A 57 14.38 23.97 -6.72
CA PRO A 57 13.89 22.77 -7.40
C PRO A 57 14.43 22.57 -8.81
N ALA A 58 14.81 23.66 -9.50
CA ALA A 58 15.40 23.63 -10.83
C ALA A 58 16.78 22.95 -10.89
N LEU A 59 17.43 22.73 -9.74
CA LEU A 59 18.70 22.00 -9.63
C LEU A 59 18.51 20.58 -9.09
N ALA A 60 17.26 20.11 -8.97
CA ALA A 60 16.98 18.80 -8.44
C ALA A 60 17.45 17.69 -9.38
N ASP A 61 17.91 16.58 -8.79
CA ASP A 61 18.30 15.38 -9.49
C ASP A 61 17.12 14.82 -10.33
N SER A 62 17.39 14.19 -11.47
CA SER A 62 16.35 13.53 -12.28
C SER A 62 15.56 12.49 -11.48
N GLU A 63 16.18 11.82 -10.52
CA GLU A 63 15.51 10.88 -9.62
C GLU A 63 14.51 11.59 -8.69
N TYR A 64 14.81 12.81 -8.22
CA TYR A 64 13.87 13.59 -7.44
C TYR A 64 12.63 13.95 -8.25
N LEU A 65 12.79 14.27 -9.55
CA LEU A 65 11.66 14.57 -10.42
C LEU A 65 10.71 13.38 -10.55
N HIS A 66 11.21 12.15 -10.59
CA HIS A 66 10.36 10.96 -10.62
C HIS A 66 9.55 10.76 -9.32
N TYR A 67 10.13 11.07 -8.15
CA TYR A 67 9.36 11.08 -6.88
C TYR A 67 8.27 12.16 -6.89
N ARG A 68 8.60 13.35 -7.40
CA ARG A 68 7.67 14.48 -7.55
C ARG A 68 6.52 14.15 -8.48
N GLU A 69 6.80 13.58 -9.65
CA GLU A 69 5.79 13.16 -10.63
C GLU A 69 4.90 12.05 -10.08
N TRP A 70 5.50 11.08 -9.38
CA TRP A 70 4.73 10.03 -8.73
C TRP A 70 3.77 10.58 -7.68
N LEU A 71 4.23 11.53 -6.83
CA LEU A 71 3.35 12.18 -5.84
C LEU A 71 2.25 12.99 -6.54
N ALA A 72 2.58 13.75 -7.59
CA ALA A 72 1.62 14.49 -8.39
C ALA A 72 0.51 13.57 -8.94
N GLY A 73 0.89 12.40 -9.46
CA GLY A 73 -0.04 11.38 -9.94
C GLY A 73 -0.97 10.86 -8.84
N LEU A 74 -0.42 10.55 -7.66
CA LEU A 74 -1.21 10.11 -6.50
C LEU A 74 -2.26 11.17 -6.11
N ILE A 75 -1.83 12.42 -5.93
CA ILE A 75 -2.69 13.53 -5.56
C ILE A 75 -3.77 13.77 -6.62
N SER A 76 -3.39 13.74 -7.91
CA SER A 76 -4.35 13.92 -9.01
C SER A 76 -5.43 12.83 -9.01
N GLY A 77 -5.02 11.56 -8.83
CA GLY A 77 -5.96 10.46 -8.74
C GLY A 77 -6.91 10.57 -7.54
N LEU A 78 -6.40 11.00 -6.39
CA LEU A 78 -7.22 11.21 -5.19
C LEU A 78 -8.18 12.40 -5.34
N ASN A 79 -7.74 13.50 -5.96
CA ASN A 79 -8.61 14.63 -6.24
C ASN A 79 -9.77 14.24 -7.16
N LEU A 80 -9.49 13.44 -8.21
CA LEU A 80 -10.51 12.89 -9.09
C LEU A 80 -11.47 11.96 -8.35
N ALA A 81 -10.95 11.07 -7.50
CA ALA A 81 -11.76 10.08 -6.79
C ALA A 81 -12.63 10.70 -5.68
N THR A 82 -12.17 11.77 -5.05
CA THR A 82 -12.87 12.42 -3.92
C THR A 82 -13.68 13.64 -4.34
N GLY A 83 -13.45 14.19 -5.53
CA GLY A 83 -14.08 15.42 -6.01
C GLY A 83 -13.62 16.68 -5.28
N GLY A 84 -12.49 16.64 -4.59
CA GLY A 84 -11.98 17.76 -3.80
C GLY A 84 -10.46 17.82 -3.78
N ASP A 85 -9.91 18.95 -3.34
CA ASP A 85 -8.47 19.12 -3.18
C ASP A 85 -7.97 18.48 -1.88
N VAL A 86 -7.29 17.34 -2.00
CA VAL A 86 -6.74 16.60 -0.86
C VAL A 86 -5.50 17.25 -0.25
N LEU A 87 -4.84 18.18 -0.97
CA LEU A 87 -3.75 18.99 -0.43
C LEU A 87 -4.24 20.24 0.31
N ARG A 88 -5.55 20.56 0.24
CA ARG A 88 -6.17 21.65 1.03
C ARG A 88 -5.55 23.02 0.76
N GLY A 89 -5.23 23.30 -0.50
CA GLY A 89 -4.60 24.53 -0.96
C GLY A 89 -3.08 24.54 -0.81
N ALA A 90 -2.46 23.46 -0.32
CA ALA A 90 -1.01 23.35 -0.31
C ALA A 90 -0.46 23.02 -1.70
N GLU A 91 0.64 23.68 -2.06
CA GLU A 91 1.38 23.40 -3.29
C GLU A 91 2.09 22.04 -3.24
N LEU A 92 2.31 21.43 -4.41
CA LEU A 92 2.95 20.11 -4.50
C LEU A 92 4.36 20.10 -3.89
N ASP A 93 5.15 21.16 -4.07
CA ASP A 93 6.51 21.23 -3.53
C ASP A 93 6.49 21.36 -2.00
N ALA A 94 5.48 22.03 -1.43
CA ALA A 94 5.27 22.07 0.02
C ALA A 94 4.84 20.69 0.56
N ALA A 95 4.02 19.95 -0.20
CA ALA A 95 3.68 18.57 0.12
C ALA A 95 4.93 17.67 0.11
N LEU A 96 5.81 17.79 -0.90
CA LEU A 96 7.08 17.05 -0.96
C LEU A 96 7.99 17.35 0.23
N ALA A 97 8.16 18.62 0.59
CA ALA A 97 8.94 19.00 1.77
C ALA A 97 8.38 18.36 3.05
N ARG A 98 7.04 18.25 3.16
CA ARG A 98 6.43 17.58 4.31
C ARG A 98 6.60 16.06 4.27
N VAL A 99 6.56 15.44 3.09
CA VAL A 99 6.89 14.02 2.90
C VAL A 99 8.35 13.75 3.24
N GLN A 100 9.26 14.65 2.88
CA GLN A 100 10.68 14.58 3.27
C GLN A 100 10.85 14.53 4.78
N ALA A 101 10.19 15.43 5.53
CA ALA A 101 10.22 15.38 6.98
C ALA A 101 9.72 14.02 7.53
N TYR A 102 8.68 13.42 6.93
CA TYR A 102 8.23 12.08 7.34
C TYR A 102 9.19 10.96 6.94
N CYS A 103 9.94 11.13 5.86
CA CYS A 103 11.00 10.20 5.47
C CYS A 103 12.23 10.32 6.39
N GLU A 104 12.55 11.52 6.88
CA GLU A 104 13.61 11.73 7.88
C GLU A 104 13.26 11.05 9.21
N ASP A 105 11.99 11.04 9.62
CA ASP A 105 11.52 10.31 10.82
C ASP A 105 11.74 8.79 10.73
N ASP A 106 11.51 8.17 9.57
CA ASP A 106 11.74 6.74 9.33
C ASP A 106 12.23 6.47 7.90
N PRO A 107 13.56 6.43 7.67
CA PRO A 107 14.12 6.21 6.34
C PRO A 107 13.84 4.82 5.75
N ARG A 108 13.33 3.86 6.54
CA ARG A 108 13.09 2.48 6.09
C ARG A 108 11.69 2.27 5.54
N GLN A 109 10.73 3.14 5.86
CA GLN A 109 9.39 3.07 5.29
C GLN A 109 9.43 3.42 3.80
N ASP A 110 8.45 2.96 3.03
CA ASP A 110 8.32 3.38 1.63
C ASP A 110 7.75 4.81 1.49
N PHE A 111 8.07 5.43 0.36
CA PHE A 111 7.66 6.79 0.05
C PHE A 111 6.13 6.97 0.01
N PHE A 112 5.39 5.94 -0.41
CA PHE A 112 3.93 5.93 -0.41
C PHE A 112 3.36 6.04 1.01
N ASN A 113 3.91 5.31 1.97
CA ASN A 113 3.49 5.38 3.37
C ASN A 113 3.77 6.77 3.98
N ALA A 114 4.89 7.40 3.63
CA ALA A 114 5.17 8.79 3.99
C ALA A 114 4.13 9.76 3.39
N ALA A 115 3.78 9.60 2.11
CA ALA A 115 2.72 10.38 1.45
C ALA A 115 1.34 10.17 2.09
N LEU A 116 0.98 8.93 2.45
CA LEU A 116 -0.27 8.67 3.17
C LEU A 116 -0.27 9.30 4.57
N ARG A 117 0.89 9.39 5.24
CA ARG A 117 1.00 10.08 6.53
C ARG A 117 0.70 11.57 6.39
N LEU A 118 1.17 12.21 5.31
CA LEU A 118 0.78 13.59 4.97
C LEU A 118 -0.74 13.72 4.82
N LEU A 119 -1.35 12.90 3.96
CA LEU A 119 -2.79 12.99 3.68
C LEU A 119 -3.65 12.80 4.93
N ARG A 120 -3.29 11.83 5.78
CA ARG A 120 -3.97 11.61 7.08
C ARG A 120 -3.80 12.79 8.02
N ALA A 121 -2.63 13.44 8.03
CA ALA A 121 -2.40 14.61 8.87
C ALA A 121 -3.27 15.80 8.45
N LEU A 122 -3.39 16.04 7.14
CA LEU A 122 -4.25 17.09 6.58
C LEU A 122 -5.72 16.86 6.92
N GLN A 123 -6.21 15.61 6.80
CA GLN A 123 -7.58 15.24 7.17
C GLN A 123 -7.89 15.46 8.66
N LYS A 124 -6.92 15.21 9.55
CA LYS A 124 -7.08 15.44 10.99
C LYS A 124 -7.08 16.92 11.36
N GLY A 125 -6.23 17.73 10.72
CA GLY A 125 -6.20 19.18 10.92
C GLY A 125 -7.58 19.80 10.65
N GLN A 126 -8.23 19.41 9.56
CA GLN A 126 -9.58 19.87 9.23
C GLN A 126 -10.64 19.61 10.29
N GLN A 127 -10.63 18.43 10.92
CA GLN A 127 -11.60 18.06 11.95
C GLN A 127 -11.48 18.94 13.19
N SER A 128 -10.36 19.64 13.36
CA SER A 128 -10.13 20.54 14.50
C SER A 128 -10.60 21.98 14.23
N ASP A 129 -10.83 22.33 12.96
CA ASP A 129 -11.21 23.68 12.51
C ASP A 129 -12.70 23.81 12.17
N SER A 130 -13.51 22.75 12.38
CA SER A 130 -14.96 22.70 12.16
C SER A 130 -15.72 22.58 13.48
#